data_AF-A0A954TLD8-F1
#
_entry.id   AF-A0A954TLD8-F1
#
_cell.length_a   1.000
_cell.length_b   1.000
_cell.length_c   1.000
_cell.angle_alpha   90.00
_cell.angle_beta   90.00
_cell.angle_gamma   90.00
#
_symmetry.space_group_name_H-M   'P 1'
#
loop_
_entity.id
_entity.type
_entity.pdbx_description
1 polymer ?
#
loop_
_entity_poly.entity_id
_entity_poly.type
_entity_poly.pdbx_seq_one_letter_code
_entity_poly.pdbx_strand_id
1 'polypeptide(L)'
;MNTLANSAYEGPPPAIAPSKQQPHAKPMCPGCMSDDPRLAHAYPCQVHSIKKDNTYRGIEVGENRWIKLACDEALASVEEGGGPFGAVIVQIDDATNHVIRFWRCRNQVTLQTDPTAHAEVTAVRTAAQALGVFDLSEIRSDDPQLKLSQPGPTSHCDIYSSCEPCPMCYAAIRWARINTIVFAATRYDAAEPGVDFSDLEL
;
A
#
# COMPACT_ATOMS: atom_id res chain seq x y z
N MET A 1 -10.74 -3.52 -18.90
CA MET A 1 -11.89 -2.79 -18.31
C MET A 1 -12.34 -3.52 -17.06
N ASN A 2 -11.94 -3.05 -15.87
CA ASN A 2 -12.66 -3.26 -14.61
C ASN A 2 -12.07 -2.34 -13.52
N THR A 3 -12.34 -1.04 -13.65
CA THR A 3 -12.05 -0.04 -12.61
C THR A 3 -13.19 -0.06 -11.59
N LEU A 4 -13.12 -0.98 -10.63
CA LEU A 4 -14.08 -1.02 -9.52
C LEU A 4 -13.62 -0.03 -8.43
N ALA A 5 -13.98 1.24 -8.61
CA ALA A 5 -14.07 2.17 -7.48
C ALA A 5 -15.28 1.73 -6.63
N ASN A 6 -15.03 1.03 -5.52
CA ASN A 6 -16.11 0.50 -4.66
C ASN A 6 -16.20 1.23 -3.32
N SER A 7 -17.42 1.72 -3.05
CA SER A 7 -18.02 2.26 -1.81
C SER A 7 -17.33 3.45 -1.11
N ALA A 8 -18.15 4.47 -0.79
CA ALA A 8 -17.79 5.60 0.06
C ALA A 8 -17.48 5.12 1.49
N TYR A 9 -16.39 5.62 2.08
CA TYR A 9 -16.06 5.41 3.48
C TYR A 9 -16.65 6.54 4.32
N GLU A 10 -17.43 6.21 5.35
CA GLU A 10 -17.87 7.18 6.35
C GLU A 10 -16.88 7.20 7.51
N GLY A 11 -16.10 8.28 7.62
CA GLY A 11 -15.24 8.56 8.78
C GLY A 11 -13.87 9.15 8.43
N PRO A 12 -13.10 9.60 9.43
CA PRO A 12 -11.71 9.98 9.26
C PRO A 12 -10.80 8.75 9.06
N PRO A 13 -9.67 8.86 8.33
CA PRO A 13 -8.66 7.80 8.31
C PRO A 13 -8.11 7.61 9.73
N PRO A 14 -7.79 6.37 10.15
CA PRO A 14 -7.22 6.13 11.47
C PRO A 14 -5.89 6.89 11.63
N ALA A 15 -5.71 7.56 12.77
CA ALA A 15 -4.52 8.35 13.05
C ALA A 15 -3.25 7.49 13.00
N ILE A 16 -2.22 7.97 12.29
CA ILE A 16 -0.90 7.35 12.29
C ILE A 16 -0.18 7.80 13.57
N ALA A 17 -0.02 6.89 14.53
CA ALA A 17 0.84 7.16 15.68
C ALA A 17 2.30 7.31 15.21
N PRO A 18 3.04 8.34 15.66
CA PRO A 18 4.44 8.48 15.27
C PRO A 18 5.22 7.27 15.79
N SER A 19 5.78 6.47 14.88
CA SER A 19 6.63 5.36 15.28
C SER A 19 7.91 5.93 15.88
N LYS A 20 8.25 5.50 17.10
CA LYS A 20 9.60 5.70 17.64
C LYS A 20 10.52 4.88 16.75
N GLN A 21 11.09 5.50 15.73
CA GLN A 21 12.13 4.90 14.91
C GLN A 21 13.23 4.38 15.84
N GLN A 22 13.35 3.06 15.98
CA GLN A 22 14.59 2.45 16.38
C GLN A 22 15.21 1.86 15.11
N PRO A 23 16.37 2.37 14.66
CA PRO A 23 17.19 1.56 13.77
C PRO A 23 17.61 0.33 14.60
N HIS A 24 17.77 -0.84 13.99
CA HIS A 24 18.82 -1.82 14.28
C HIS A 24 18.48 -3.18 13.68
N ALA A 25 19.51 -3.77 13.09
CA ALA A 25 19.51 -5.07 12.45
C ALA A 25 19.23 -6.23 13.45
N LYS A 26 18.37 -7.18 12.99
CA LYS A 26 18.12 -8.58 13.45
C LYS A 26 17.57 -8.81 14.88
N PRO A 27 16.81 -9.91 15.14
CA PRO A 27 16.59 -11.11 14.32
C PRO A 27 15.17 -11.29 13.77
N MET A 28 15.11 -12.22 12.82
CA MET A 28 14.00 -12.67 11.97
C MET A 28 12.75 -13.09 12.76
N CYS A 29 11.58 -12.94 12.13
CA CYS A 29 10.26 -13.25 12.71
C CYS A 29 10.13 -14.76 13.06
N PRO A 30 9.68 -15.12 14.29
CA PRO A 30 9.52 -16.52 14.71
C PRO A 30 8.52 -17.33 13.87
N GLY A 31 7.57 -16.67 13.20
CA GLY A 31 6.60 -17.34 12.32
C GLY A 31 7.23 -17.94 11.06
N CYS A 32 8.37 -17.40 10.63
CA CYS A 32 9.10 -17.87 9.44
C CYS A 32 9.95 -19.12 9.71
N MET A 33 10.13 -19.51 10.97
CA MET A 33 10.93 -20.69 11.40
C MET A 33 10.12 -21.75 12.15
N SER A 34 8.80 -21.78 11.99
CA SER A 34 7.99 -22.86 12.57
C SER A 34 8.30 -24.17 11.83
N ASP A 35 8.75 -25.20 12.55
CA ASP A 35 8.88 -26.58 12.03
C ASP A 35 7.52 -27.24 11.71
N ASP A 36 6.40 -26.56 12.00
CA ASP A 36 5.06 -26.97 11.57
C ASP A 36 4.82 -26.51 10.10
N PRO A 37 4.77 -27.45 9.13
CA PRO A 37 4.60 -27.12 7.71
C PRO A 37 3.26 -26.46 7.38
N ARG A 38 2.30 -26.42 8.32
CA ARG A 38 1.03 -25.68 8.16
C ARG A 38 1.15 -24.19 8.49
N LEU A 39 2.18 -23.80 9.23
CA LEU A 39 2.38 -22.43 9.73
C LEU A 39 3.55 -21.71 9.05
N ALA A 40 4.54 -22.45 8.54
CA ALA A 40 5.72 -21.91 7.86
C ALA A 40 5.39 -21.17 6.54
N HIS A 41 4.19 -21.34 5.98
CA HIS A 41 3.82 -20.84 4.64
C HIS A 41 2.49 -20.07 4.64
N ALA A 42 1.91 -19.80 5.80
CA ALA A 42 0.52 -19.35 5.83
C ALA A 42 0.37 -17.92 5.27
N TYR A 43 1.36 -17.04 5.48
CA TYR A 43 1.23 -15.62 5.17
C TYR A 43 2.58 -14.92 4.97
N PRO A 44 2.82 -14.22 3.84
CA PRO A 44 4.00 -13.40 3.63
C PRO A 44 4.17 -12.34 4.74
N CYS A 45 5.40 -11.93 5.07
CA CYS A 45 5.65 -10.88 6.07
C CYS A 45 4.95 -9.55 5.73
N GLN A 46 4.64 -9.33 4.45
CA GLN A 46 3.89 -8.21 3.88
C GLN A 46 2.43 -8.13 4.35
N VAL A 47 1.87 -9.21 4.91
CA VAL A 47 0.47 -9.24 5.38
C VAL A 47 0.33 -9.14 6.90
N HIS A 48 1.32 -8.56 7.58
CA HIS A 48 1.45 -8.62 9.04
C HIS A 48 0.27 -8.00 9.83
N SER A 49 -0.44 -7.02 9.27
CA SER A 49 -1.70 -6.48 9.85
C SER A 49 -2.84 -7.51 9.96
N ILE A 50 -2.60 -8.75 9.54
CA ILE A 50 -3.51 -9.89 9.59
C ILE A 50 -3.06 -10.94 10.65
N LYS A 51 -1.90 -10.77 11.33
CA LYS A 51 -1.43 -11.73 12.34
C LYS A 51 -2.13 -11.57 13.71
N LYS A 52 -2.30 -12.69 14.42
CA LYS A 52 -3.16 -12.86 15.61
C LYS A 52 -2.86 -11.94 16.82
N ASP A 53 -1.68 -11.36 16.91
CA ASP A 53 -1.19 -10.68 18.11
C ASP A 53 -0.83 -9.20 17.91
N ASN A 54 -1.04 -8.62 16.72
CA ASN A 54 -0.76 -7.21 16.41
C ASN A 54 0.67 -6.73 16.77
N THR A 55 1.67 -7.62 16.86
CA THR A 55 3.05 -7.23 17.21
C THR A 55 4.05 -7.43 16.06
N TYR A 56 4.79 -6.39 15.66
CA TYR A 56 5.88 -6.46 14.68
C TYR A 56 7.22 -6.22 15.37
N ARG A 57 8.12 -7.22 15.35
CA ARG A 57 9.44 -7.18 16.04
C ARG A 57 9.35 -6.71 17.50
N GLY A 58 8.28 -7.12 18.21
CA GLY A 58 8.04 -6.75 19.60
C GLY A 58 7.38 -5.38 19.82
N ILE A 59 6.99 -4.67 18.76
CA ILE A 59 6.27 -3.40 18.81
C ILE A 59 4.79 -3.65 18.51
N GLU A 60 3.90 -3.18 19.37
CA GLU A 60 2.45 -3.18 19.11
C GLU A 60 2.14 -2.23 17.95
N VAL A 61 1.54 -2.77 16.89
CA VAL A 61 1.17 -2.03 15.69
C VAL A 61 -0.33 -1.80 15.72
N GLY A 62 -0.73 -0.54 15.62
CA GLY A 62 -2.15 -0.18 15.57
C GLY A 62 -2.83 -0.74 14.31
N GLU A 63 -4.12 -1.07 14.42
CA GLU A 63 -4.90 -1.51 13.28
C GLU A 63 -5.10 -0.37 12.28
N ASN A 64 -4.75 -0.60 11.02
CA ASN A 64 -5.02 0.31 9.92
C ASN A 64 -5.75 -0.43 8.80
N ARG A 65 -7.02 -0.04 8.58
CA ARG A 65 -7.89 -0.65 7.54
C ARG A 65 -7.29 -0.62 6.14
N TRP A 66 -6.52 0.41 5.79
CA TRP A 66 -5.97 0.61 4.46
C TRP A 66 -4.73 -0.24 4.24
N ILE A 67 -3.89 -0.39 5.28
CA ILE A 67 -2.81 -1.38 5.26
C ILE A 67 -3.38 -2.79 5.18
N LYS A 68 -4.42 -3.11 5.96
CA LYS A 68 -5.09 -4.41 5.87
C LYS A 68 -5.61 -4.68 4.45
N LEU A 69 -6.28 -3.71 3.83
CA LEU A 69 -6.74 -3.83 2.45
C LEU A 69 -5.58 -4.02 1.47
N ALA A 70 -4.45 -3.32 1.65
CA ALA A 70 -3.26 -3.54 0.83
C ALA A 70 -2.68 -4.95 1.00
N CYS A 71 -2.74 -5.51 2.22
CA CYS A 71 -2.35 -6.89 2.51
C CYS A 71 -3.33 -7.90 1.87
N ASP A 72 -4.63 -7.64 1.89
CA ASP A 72 -5.64 -8.48 1.25
C ASP A 72 -5.42 -8.53 -0.27
N GLU A 73 -5.07 -7.39 -0.89
CA GLU A 73 -4.70 -7.35 -2.32
C GLU A 73 -3.38 -8.09 -2.61
N ALA A 74 -2.42 -8.05 -1.69
CA ALA A 74 -1.19 -8.84 -1.80
C ALA A 74 -1.47 -10.34 -1.78
N LEU A 75 -2.37 -10.80 -0.91
CA LEU A 75 -2.79 -12.21 -0.85
C LEU A 75 -3.49 -12.63 -2.16
N ALA A 76 -4.45 -11.84 -2.62
CA ALA A 76 -5.17 -12.12 -3.86
C ALA A 76 -4.24 -12.13 -5.10
N SER A 77 -3.18 -11.31 -5.09
CA SER A 77 -2.13 -11.33 -6.12
C SER A 77 -1.46 -12.70 -6.23
N VAL A 78 -1.10 -13.30 -5.09
CA VAL A 78 -0.46 -14.63 -5.05
C VAL A 78 -1.41 -15.72 -5.56
N GLU A 79 -2.68 -15.66 -5.15
CA GLU A 79 -3.71 -16.60 -5.62
C GLU A 79 -3.89 -16.56 -7.15
N GLU A 80 -3.62 -15.41 -7.77
CA GLU A 80 -3.68 -15.21 -9.21
C GLU A 80 -2.35 -15.46 -9.93
N GLY A 81 -1.26 -15.82 -9.23
CA GLY A 81 0.07 -16.09 -9.80
C GLY A 81 0.97 -14.86 -9.96
N GLY A 82 0.62 -13.76 -9.29
CA GLY A 82 1.42 -12.54 -9.15
C GLY A 82 2.36 -12.56 -7.93
N GLY A 83 3.17 -11.51 -7.80
CA GLY A 83 4.00 -11.30 -6.59
C GLY A 83 3.15 -10.86 -5.39
N PRO A 84 3.60 -11.10 -4.13
CA PRO A 84 2.84 -10.85 -2.91
C PRO A 84 2.81 -9.36 -2.51
N PHE A 85 2.36 -8.49 -3.42
CA PHE A 85 2.32 -7.04 -3.19
C PHE A 85 0.99 -6.43 -3.61
N GLY A 86 0.44 -5.63 -2.71
CA GLY A 86 -0.74 -4.78 -2.90
C GLY A 86 -0.49 -3.36 -2.41
N ALA A 87 -1.26 -2.42 -2.96
CA ALA A 87 -1.21 -1.00 -2.63
C ALA A 87 -2.60 -0.38 -2.75
N VAL A 88 -2.89 0.62 -1.92
CA VAL A 88 -4.13 1.37 -1.88
C VAL A 88 -3.83 2.86 -1.87
N ILE A 89 -4.46 3.64 -2.76
CA ILE A 89 -4.49 5.09 -2.67
C ILE A 89 -5.83 5.55 -2.11
N VAL A 90 -5.80 6.49 -1.18
CA VAL A 90 -6.98 7.03 -0.50
C VAL A 90 -7.04 8.54 -0.75
N GLN A 91 -8.14 9.04 -1.30
CA GLN A 91 -8.38 10.47 -1.46
C GLN A 91 -9.10 11.01 -0.22
N ILE A 92 -8.54 12.03 0.41
CA ILE A 92 -9.00 12.62 1.68
C ILE A 92 -9.37 14.08 1.45
N ASP A 93 -10.56 14.46 1.90
CA ASP A 93 -11.01 15.85 1.89
C ASP A 93 -10.26 16.68 2.94
N ASP A 94 -9.64 17.80 2.53
CA ASP A 94 -8.78 18.59 3.44
C ASP A 94 -9.56 19.32 4.53
N ALA A 95 -10.82 19.68 4.25
CA ALA A 95 -11.64 20.45 5.18
C ALA A 95 -12.24 19.57 6.28
N THR A 96 -12.60 18.34 5.93
CA THR A 96 -13.30 17.41 6.83
C THR A 96 -12.41 16.28 7.33
N ASN A 97 -11.25 16.07 6.71
CA ASN A 97 -10.37 14.92 6.92
C ASN A 97 -11.11 13.57 6.73
N HIS A 98 -12.15 13.54 5.90
CA HIS A 98 -12.88 12.32 5.57
C HIS A 98 -12.41 11.74 4.26
N VAL A 99 -12.42 10.41 4.15
CA VAL A 99 -12.09 9.76 2.88
C VAL A 99 -13.24 9.93 1.90
N ILE A 100 -12.91 10.45 0.72
CA ILE A 100 -13.83 10.63 -0.38
C ILE A 100 -13.97 9.30 -1.14
N ARG A 101 -12.84 8.66 -1.48
CA ARG A 101 -12.77 7.41 -2.24
C ARG A 101 -11.38 6.78 -2.12
N PHE A 102 -11.22 5.58 -2.68
CA PHE A 102 -9.93 4.89 -2.73
C PHE A 102 -9.80 4.00 -3.99
N TRP A 103 -8.56 3.65 -4.32
CA TRP A 103 -8.20 2.70 -5.38
C TRP A 103 -7.31 1.63 -4.80
N ARG A 104 -7.61 0.37 -5.10
CA ARG A 104 -6.84 -0.78 -4.67
C ARG A 104 -6.19 -1.44 -5.87
N CYS A 105 -4.93 -1.81 -5.75
CA CYS A 105 -4.14 -2.41 -6.81
C CYS A 105 -3.23 -3.49 -6.25
N ARG A 106 -2.84 -4.41 -7.13
CA ARG A 106 -1.94 -5.52 -6.84
C ARG A 106 -0.87 -5.64 -7.90
N ASN A 107 0.20 -6.35 -7.56
CA ASN A 107 1.28 -6.66 -8.49
C ASN A 107 0.74 -7.42 -9.70
N GLN A 108 1.11 -6.98 -10.89
CA GLN A 108 0.69 -7.58 -12.16
C GLN A 108 1.87 -7.84 -13.09
N VAL A 109 3.11 -7.89 -12.57
CA VAL A 109 4.34 -8.04 -13.36
C VAL A 109 4.31 -9.30 -14.21
N THR A 110 4.03 -10.45 -13.60
CA THR A 110 3.98 -11.75 -14.31
C THR A 110 2.75 -11.85 -15.21
N LEU A 111 1.60 -11.36 -14.74
CA LEU A 111 0.32 -11.40 -15.46
C LEU A 111 0.33 -10.54 -16.73
N GLN A 112 0.99 -9.39 -16.69
CA GLN A 112 1.05 -8.45 -17.82
C GLN A 112 2.37 -8.51 -18.61
N THR A 113 3.36 -9.29 -18.14
CA THR A 113 4.71 -9.27 -18.70
C THR A 113 5.27 -7.83 -18.76
N ASP A 114 5.01 -7.05 -17.71
CA ASP A 114 5.43 -5.65 -17.58
C ASP A 114 6.24 -5.49 -16.28
N PRO A 115 7.56 -5.29 -16.35
CA PRO A 115 8.39 -5.15 -15.16
C PRO A 115 8.06 -3.90 -14.32
N THR A 116 7.26 -2.96 -14.84
CA THR A 116 6.84 -1.75 -14.12
C THR A 116 5.45 -1.89 -13.47
N ALA A 117 4.75 -3.01 -13.69
CA ALA A 117 3.40 -3.25 -13.19
C ALA A 117 3.36 -3.64 -11.69
N HIS A 118 4.12 -2.91 -10.88
CA HIS A 118 4.08 -2.99 -9.42
C HIS A 118 2.76 -2.40 -8.91
N ALA A 119 2.35 -2.81 -7.69
CA ALA A 119 1.08 -2.40 -7.11
C ALA A 119 1.01 -0.88 -6.94
N GLU A 120 2.08 -0.25 -6.47
CA GLU A 120 2.20 1.19 -6.19
C GLU A 120 2.13 2.02 -7.48
N VAL A 121 2.89 1.61 -8.51
CA VAL A 121 2.88 2.28 -9.82
C VAL A 121 1.49 2.19 -10.44
N THR A 122 0.86 1.02 -10.35
CA THR A 122 -0.50 0.80 -10.88
C THR A 122 -1.53 1.61 -10.10
N ALA A 123 -1.40 1.72 -8.77
CA ALA A 123 -2.26 2.54 -7.94
C ALA A 123 -2.18 4.02 -8.33
N VAL A 124 -0.97 4.58 -8.42
CA VAL A 124 -0.73 5.96 -8.85
C VAL A 124 -1.34 6.21 -10.22
N ARG A 125 -1.05 5.34 -11.19
CA ARG A 125 -1.56 5.45 -12.56
C ARG A 125 -3.09 5.42 -12.59
N THR A 126 -3.70 4.52 -11.83
CA THR A 126 -5.16 4.36 -11.78
C THR A 126 -5.83 5.57 -11.14
N ALA A 127 -5.32 6.05 -10.00
CA ALA A 127 -5.86 7.22 -9.32
C ALA A 127 -5.75 8.49 -10.17
N ALA A 128 -4.55 8.77 -10.70
CA ALA A 128 -4.30 9.94 -11.56
C ALA A 128 -5.18 9.92 -12.82
N GLN A 129 -5.30 8.76 -13.49
CA GLN A 129 -6.14 8.65 -14.68
C GLN A 129 -7.63 8.86 -14.38
N ALA A 130 -8.11 8.28 -13.27
CA ALA A 130 -9.50 8.36 -12.83
C ALA A 130 -9.88 9.79 -12.45
N LEU A 131 -9.03 10.47 -11.67
CA LEU A 131 -9.23 11.87 -11.29
C LEU A 131 -9.00 12.83 -12.45
N GLY A 132 -8.15 12.48 -13.42
CA GLY A 132 -7.77 13.38 -14.52
C GLY A 132 -6.69 14.39 -14.18
N VAL A 133 -6.00 14.22 -13.05
CA VAL A 133 -4.90 15.08 -12.58
C VAL A 133 -3.67 14.24 -12.28
N PHE A 134 -2.47 14.85 -12.35
CA PHE A 134 -1.21 14.16 -12.05
C PHE A 134 -0.62 14.55 -10.69
N ASP A 135 -0.95 15.74 -10.16
CA ASP A 135 -0.62 16.13 -8.80
C ASP A 135 -1.70 15.56 -7.88
N LEU A 136 -1.31 14.61 -7.02
CA LEU A 136 -2.19 13.97 -6.07
C LEU A 136 -2.03 14.55 -4.64
N SER A 137 -1.26 15.62 -4.45
CA SER A 137 -1.14 16.30 -3.14
C SER A 137 -2.12 17.44 -2.92
N GLU A 138 -2.62 18.05 -3.99
CA GLU A 138 -3.53 19.19 -3.91
C GLU A 138 -4.51 19.15 -5.09
N ILE A 139 -5.61 18.42 -4.91
CA ILE A 139 -6.65 18.23 -5.91
C ILE A 139 -7.77 19.22 -5.62
N ARG A 140 -7.95 20.20 -6.50
CA ARG A 140 -8.92 21.28 -6.33
C ARG A 140 -10.24 20.94 -7.00
N SER A 141 -11.35 21.22 -6.35
CA SER A 141 -12.70 20.98 -6.91
C SER A 141 -13.03 21.86 -8.12
N ASP A 142 -12.30 22.97 -8.29
CA ASP A 142 -12.45 23.93 -9.38
C ASP A 142 -11.48 23.69 -10.55
N ASP A 143 -10.67 22.62 -10.51
CA ASP A 143 -9.78 22.26 -11.61
C ASP A 143 -10.60 21.79 -12.84
N PRO A 144 -10.47 22.45 -14.01
CA PRO A 144 -11.20 22.06 -15.22
C PRO A 144 -10.83 20.67 -15.77
N GLN A 145 -9.70 20.08 -15.35
CA GLN A 145 -9.27 18.73 -15.75
C GLN A 145 -9.82 17.64 -14.82
N LEU A 146 -10.35 18.02 -13.65
CA LEU A 146 -10.88 17.08 -12.68
C LEU A 146 -12.11 16.35 -13.26
N LYS A 147 -11.99 15.03 -13.35
CA LYS A 147 -13.03 14.14 -13.92
C LYS A 147 -14.02 13.64 -12.88
N LEU A 148 -13.64 13.66 -11.60
CA LEU A 148 -14.45 13.15 -10.50
C LEU A 148 -14.74 14.27 -9.51
N SER A 149 -16.01 14.58 -9.30
CA SER A 149 -16.42 15.58 -8.33
C SER A 149 -16.01 15.19 -6.91
N GLN A 150 -15.71 16.18 -6.09
CA GLN A 150 -15.37 16.05 -4.67
C GLN A 150 -16.19 17.06 -3.84
N PRO A 151 -16.45 16.79 -2.55
CA PRO A 151 -17.32 17.64 -1.74
C PRO A 151 -16.64 18.93 -1.29
N GLY A 152 -15.41 18.86 -0.77
CA GLY A 152 -14.65 20.02 -0.32
C GLY A 152 -13.83 20.70 -1.43
N PRO A 153 -13.37 21.94 -1.17
CA PRO A 153 -12.65 22.75 -2.14
C PRO A 153 -11.30 22.13 -2.55
N THR A 154 -10.66 21.40 -1.65
CA THR A 154 -9.38 20.73 -1.86
C THR A 154 -9.38 19.33 -1.21
N SER A 155 -8.59 18.43 -1.79
CA SER A 155 -8.34 17.09 -1.27
C SER A 155 -6.94 16.64 -1.64
N HIS A 156 -6.40 15.64 -0.94
CA HIS A 156 -5.11 15.02 -1.24
C HIS A 156 -5.23 13.50 -1.27
N CYS A 157 -4.19 12.84 -1.75
CA CYS A 157 -4.09 11.39 -1.74
C CYS A 157 -2.94 10.93 -0.84
N ASP A 158 -3.22 9.90 -0.05
CA ASP A 158 -2.23 9.10 0.68
C ASP A 158 -2.10 7.72 0.05
N ILE A 159 -0.91 7.11 0.10
CA ILE A 159 -0.69 5.74 -0.36
C ILE A 159 -0.34 4.79 0.80
N TYR A 160 -0.97 3.62 0.78
CA TYR A 160 -0.81 2.53 1.72
C TYR A 160 -0.29 1.32 0.97
N SER A 161 0.86 0.80 1.34
CA SER A 161 1.51 -0.33 0.66
C SER A 161 1.66 -1.53 1.60
N SER A 162 1.47 -2.74 1.08
CA SER A 162 1.76 -3.98 1.83
C SER A 162 3.25 -4.11 2.19
N CYS A 163 4.13 -3.47 1.41
CA CYS A 163 5.57 -3.47 1.62
C CYS A 163 6.18 -2.09 1.30
N GLU A 164 7.32 -1.78 1.92
CA GLU A 164 8.12 -0.60 1.62
C GLU A 164 8.37 -0.51 0.10
N PRO A 165 8.05 0.64 -0.54
CA PRO A 165 8.19 0.76 -1.99
C PRO A 165 9.65 0.69 -2.44
N CYS A 166 9.92 -0.05 -3.53
CA CYS A 166 11.24 -0.08 -4.16
C CYS A 166 11.60 1.28 -4.82
N PRO A 167 12.86 1.52 -5.25
CA PRO A 167 13.28 2.81 -5.81
C PRO A 167 12.41 3.34 -6.97
N MET A 168 11.95 2.45 -7.86
CA MET A 168 11.03 2.80 -8.95
C MET A 168 9.69 3.31 -8.41
N CYS A 169 9.11 2.56 -7.46
CA CYS A 169 7.81 2.90 -6.88
C CYS A 169 7.89 4.19 -6.06
N TYR A 170 8.95 4.36 -5.28
CA TYR A 170 9.22 5.59 -4.55
C TYR A 170 9.31 6.81 -5.48
N ALA A 171 10.02 6.67 -6.60
CA ALA A 171 10.10 7.72 -7.62
C ALA A 171 8.72 8.02 -8.23
N ALA A 172 7.92 7.00 -8.56
CA ALA A 172 6.58 7.19 -9.11
C ALA A 172 5.65 7.94 -8.12
N ILE A 173 5.67 7.56 -6.84
CA ILE A 173 4.90 8.23 -5.79
C ILE A 173 5.34 9.69 -5.65
N ARG A 174 6.66 9.94 -5.66
CA ARG A 174 7.22 11.30 -5.60
C ARG A 174 6.81 12.16 -6.79
N TRP A 175 6.80 11.61 -8.00
CA TRP A 175 6.37 12.32 -9.21
C TRP A 175 4.87 12.60 -9.25
N ALA A 176 4.07 11.75 -8.60
CA ALA A 176 2.65 12.01 -8.34
C ALA A 176 2.41 12.97 -7.16
N ARG A 177 3.49 13.42 -6.51
CA ARG A 177 3.50 14.39 -5.40
C ARG A 177 2.80 13.91 -4.13
N ILE A 178 2.47 12.64 -4.00
CA ILE A 178 1.90 12.07 -2.77
C ILE A 178 2.89 12.27 -1.61
N ASN A 179 2.42 12.90 -0.53
CA ASN A 179 3.25 13.28 0.61
C ASN A 179 3.33 12.18 1.68
N THR A 180 2.31 11.32 1.76
CA THR A 180 2.22 10.28 2.79
C THR A 180 2.33 8.90 2.17
N ILE A 181 3.30 8.12 2.65
CA ILE A 181 3.45 6.70 2.35
C ILE A 181 3.38 5.95 3.67
N VAL A 182 2.44 5.01 3.78
CA VAL A 182 2.34 4.08 4.91
C VAL A 182 2.60 2.68 4.39
N PHE A 183 3.40 1.88 5.07
CA PHE A 183 3.67 0.51 4.63
C PHE A 183 3.67 -0.50 5.79
N ALA A 184 3.39 -1.77 5.46
CA ALA A 184 3.36 -2.88 6.43
C ALA A 184 4.73 -3.53 6.64
N ALA A 185 5.26 -4.21 5.62
CA ALA A 185 6.58 -4.83 5.66
C ALA A 185 7.68 -3.89 5.14
N THR A 186 8.92 -4.14 5.55
CA THR A 186 10.11 -3.43 5.07
C THR A 186 10.72 -4.13 3.86
N ARG A 187 11.59 -3.42 3.13
CA ARG A 187 12.37 -4.02 2.02
C ARG A 187 13.25 -5.19 2.47
N TYR A 188 13.66 -5.21 3.75
CA TYR A 188 14.41 -6.32 4.32
C TYR A 188 13.56 -7.58 4.46
N ASP A 189 12.28 -7.42 4.78
CA ASP A 189 11.38 -8.57 4.87
C ASP A 189 11.03 -9.11 3.47
N ALA A 190 10.99 -8.24 2.44
CA ALA A 190 10.86 -8.66 1.04
C ALA A 190 12.09 -9.42 0.51
N ALA A 191 13.27 -9.12 1.05
CA ALA A 191 14.52 -9.79 0.70
C ALA A 191 14.75 -11.14 1.43
N GLU A 192 13.86 -11.53 2.36
CA GLU A 192 13.99 -12.81 3.06
C GLU A 192 13.84 -14.00 2.09
N PRO A 193 14.59 -15.10 2.32
CA PRO A 193 14.49 -16.30 1.49
C PRO A 193 13.06 -16.84 1.39
N GLY A 194 12.62 -17.14 0.17
CA GLY A 194 11.26 -17.63 -0.12
C GLY A 194 10.24 -16.54 -0.46
N VAL A 195 10.58 -15.26 -0.21
CA VAL A 195 9.93 -14.12 -0.87
C VAL A 195 10.78 -13.71 -2.09
N ASP A 196 12.10 -13.63 -1.92
CA ASP A 196 13.10 -13.44 -3.00
C ASP A 196 12.90 -12.17 -3.85
N PHE A 197 12.30 -11.12 -3.27
CA PHE A 197 12.16 -9.81 -3.89
C PHE A 197 13.13 -8.81 -3.22
N SER A 198 14.41 -8.89 -3.58
CA SER A 198 15.46 -8.04 -3.03
C SER A 198 15.86 -6.91 -3.97
N ASP A 199 15.94 -5.71 -3.42
CA ASP A 199 16.55 -4.52 -4.05
C ASP A 199 17.79 -4.05 -3.26
N LEU A 200 18.32 -4.88 -2.35
CA LEU A 200 19.40 -4.51 -1.42
C LEU A 200 20.74 -4.23 -2.11
N GLU A 201 20.91 -4.67 -3.35
CA GLU A 201 22.13 -4.48 -4.15
C GLU A 201 22.02 -3.31 -5.15
N LEU A 202 20.90 -2.58 -5.16
CA LEU A 202 20.70 -1.35 -5.96
C LEU A 202 21.18 -0.10 -5.21
#